data_AF-A0A1I0MQ72-F1
#
_entry.id   AF-A0A1I0MQ72-F1
#
_cell.length_a   1.000
_cell.length_b   1.000
_cell.length_c   1.000
_cell.angle_alpha   90.00
_cell.angle_beta   90.00
_cell.angle_gamma   90.00
#
_symmetry.space_group_name_H-M   'P 1'
#
loop_
_entity.id
_entity.type
_entity.pdbx_description
1 polymer ?
#
loop_
_entity_poly.entity_id
_entity_poly.type
_entity_poly.pdbx_seq_one_letter_code
_entity_poly.pdbx_strand_id
1 'polypeptide(L)'
;MKEVYYTYNNEALSSCIFLSVLSKTDKLEMGIAPLILPLLLDDRSVNYINNVEDSEISLNILIEQQPRLFTSFNQRFLSLLPVMINSLMILKQSGQIEIGTHIEARNSILLKDDNLGERYTKIEKAIPAVLYMFSLLSISELYSLLKIQL
;
A
#
# COMPACT_ATOMS: atom_id res chain seq x y z
N MET A 1 -6.91 -2.16 -22.12
CA MET A 1 -6.07 -2.50 -20.94
C MET A 1 -6.40 -1.65 -19.69
N LYS A 2 -6.90 -0.41 -19.82
CA LYS A 2 -7.28 0.43 -18.66
C LYS A 2 -8.45 -0.12 -17.82
N GLU A 3 -9.53 -0.61 -18.44
CA GLU A 3 -10.75 -1.01 -17.70
C GLU A 3 -10.51 -2.19 -16.74
N VAL A 4 -9.82 -3.24 -17.20
CA VAL A 4 -9.54 -4.45 -16.39
C VAL A 4 -8.68 -4.14 -15.16
N TYR A 5 -7.72 -3.21 -15.28
CA TYR A 5 -6.85 -2.84 -14.16
C TYR A 5 -7.64 -2.25 -12.99
N TYR A 6 -8.62 -1.39 -13.26
CA TYR A 6 -9.49 -0.80 -12.22
C TYR A 6 -10.54 -1.77 -11.68
N THR A 7 -11.02 -2.74 -12.48
CA THR A 7 -11.96 -3.76 -11.98
C THR A 7 -11.36 -4.55 -10.81
N TYR A 8 -10.07 -4.89 -10.90
CA TYR A 8 -9.37 -5.63 -9.86
C TYR A 8 -8.72 -4.73 -8.79
N ASN A 9 -8.31 -3.51 -9.15
CA ASN A 9 -7.73 -2.53 -8.23
C ASN A 9 -8.76 -1.45 -7.90
N ASN A 10 -9.66 -1.79 -6.96
CA ASN A 10 -10.81 -0.98 -6.60
C ASN A 10 -10.79 -0.56 -5.12
N GLU A 11 -11.72 0.32 -4.79
CA GLU A 11 -11.84 0.93 -3.46
C GLU A 11 -12.09 -0.09 -2.35
N ALA A 12 -12.83 -1.18 -2.62
CA ALA A 12 -13.13 -2.17 -1.59
C ALA A 12 -11.85 -2.90 -1.14
N LEU A 13 -11.05 -3.40 -2.11
CA LEU A 13 -9.76 -4.03 -1.80
C LEU A 13 -8.79 -3.04 -1.16
N SER A 14 -8.72 -1.81 -1.68
CA SER A 14 -7.87 -0.76 -1.13
C SER A 14 -8.27 -0.36 0.30
N SER A 15 -9.56 -0.32 0.63
CA SER A 15 -10.04 -0.12 1.99
C SER A 15 -9.59 -1.26 2.91
N CYS A 16 -9.68 -2.53 2.50
CA CYS A 16 -9.16 -3.65 3.27
C CYS A 16 -7.64 -3.53 3.51
N ILE A 17 -6.89 -3.14 2.48
CA ILE A 17 -5.44 -2.91 2.59
C ILE A 17 -5.14 -1.82 3.63
N PHE A 18 -5.80 -0.66 3.56
CA PHE A 18 -5.56 0.41 4.52
C PHE A 18 -5.97 0.03 5.94
N LEU A 19 -7.06 -0.71 6.11
CA LEU A 19 -7.45 -1.26 7.40
C LEU A 19 -6.38 -2.21 7.97
N SER A 20 -5.82 -3.11 7.15
CA SER A 20 -4.75 -4.01 7.59
C SER A 20 -3.42 -3.27 7.86
N VAL A 21 -3.10 -2.25 7.06
CA VAL A 21 -1.97 -1.35 7.34
C VAL A 21 -2.15 -0.69 8.71
N LEU A 22 -3.28 -0.05 8.96
CA LEU A 22 -3.58 0.63 10.23
C LEU A 22 -3.75 -0.33 11.41
N SER A 23 -4.01 -1.62 11.18
CA SER A 23 -3.95 -2.64 12.23
C SER A 23 -2.52 -2.96 12.69
N LYS A 24 -1.52 -2.60 11.89
CA LYS A 24 -0.08 -2.91 12.08
C LYS A 24 0.76 -1.66 12.34
N THR A 25 0.18 -0.46 12.21
CA THR A 25 0.80 0.81 12.57
C THR A 25 -0.21 1.69 13.30
N ASP A 26 0.20 2.33 14.40
CA ASP A 26 -0.69 3.20 15.18
C ASP A 26 -1.19 4.39 14.35
N LYS A 27 -0.32 4.90 13.46
CA LYS A 27 -0.59 6.02 12.57
C LYS A 27 0.11 5.84 11.23
N LEU A 28 -0.48 6.38 10.17
CA LEU A 28 0.11 6.42 8.84
C LEU A 28 0.24 7.86 8.37
N GLU A 29 1.45 8.31 8.02
CA GLU A 29 1.65 9.64 7.46
C GLU A 29 0.92 9.79 6.12
N MET A 30 0.21 10.92 5.93
CA MET A 30 -0.61 11.14 4.73
C MET A 30 0.18 11.05 3.42
N GLY A 31 1.45 11.48 3.43
CA GLY A 31 2.34 11.38 2.26
C GLY A 31 2.76 9.95 1.92
N ILE A 32 2.68 9.00 2.86
CA ILE A 32 3.04 7.60 2.62
C ILE A 32 1.87 6.82 2.00
N ALA A 33 0.63 7.14 2.39
CA ALA A 33 -0.57 6.46 1.91
C ALA A 33 -0.64 6.23 0.39
N PRO A 34 -0.35 7.21 -0.50
CA PRO A 34 -0.40 6.98 -1.94
C PRO A 34 0.73 6.08 -2.49
N LEU A 35 1.82 5.87 -1.74
CA LEU A 35 2.93 5.00 -2.15
C LEU A 35 2.67 3.51 -1.86
N ILE A 36 1.73 3.21 -0.96
CA ILE A 36 1.40 1.84 -0.54
C ILE A 36 0.72 1.06 -1.67
N LEU A 37 -0.32 1.62 -2.27
CA LEU A 37 -1.13 0.90 -3.26
C LEU A 37 -0.34 0.47 -4.52
N PRO A 38 0.56 1.27 -5.11
CA PRO A 38 1.34 0.86 -6.29
C PRO A 38 2.26 -0.34 -6.08
N LEU A 39 2.63 -0.67 -4.84
CA LEU A 39 3.32 -1.91 -4.47
C LEU A 39 2.33 -3.03 -4.18
N LEU A 40 1.33 -2.76 -3.33
CA LEU A 40 0.44 -3.80 -2.80
C LEU A 40 -0.64 -4.26 -3.79
N LEU A 41 -0.97 -3.46 -4.81
CA LEU A 41 -1.93 -3.84 -5.85
C LEU A 41 -1.26 -4.38 -7.12
N ASP A 42 0.07 -4.46 -7.14
CA ASP A 42 0.84 -5.10 -8.21
C ASP A 42 1.25 -6.51 -7.77
N ASP A 43 0.61 -7.53 -8.35
CA ASP A 43 0.82 -8.93 -7.95
C ASP A 43 2.30 -9.36 -8.09
N ARG A 44 3.06 -8.76 -9.02
CA ARG A 44 4.49 -9.05 -9.19
C ARG A 44 5.30 -8.55 -8.00
N SER A 45 5.04 -7.31 -7.57
CA SER A 45 5.65 -6.71 -6.38
C SER A 45 5.30 -7.51 -5.13
N VAL A 46 4.01 -7.86 -4.94
CA VAL A 46 3.55 -8.66 -3.79
C VAL A 46 4.21 -10.05 -3.78
N ASN A 47 4.24 -10.74 -4.92
CA ASN A 47 4.87 -12.06 -5.01
C ASN A 47 6.36 -11.99 -4.74
N TYR A 48 7.05 -10.95 -5.19
CA TYR A 48 8.46 -10.78 -4.89
C TYR A 48 8.70 -10.56 -3.40
N ILE A 49 8.02 -9.56 -2.81
CA ILE A 49 8.15 -9.19 -1.40
C ILE A 49 7.88 -10.40 -0.48
N ASN A 50 6.88 -11.22 -0.81
CA ASN A 50 6.54 -12.41 -0.02
C ASN A 50 7.56 -13.56 -0.08
N ASN A 51 8.53 -13.50 -0.98
CA ASN A 51 9.56 -14.51 -1.19
C ASN A 51 10.98 -14.03 -0.84
N VAL A 52 11.15 -12.74 -0.53
CA VAL A 52 12.44 -12.18 -0.09
C VAL A 52 12.68 -12.55 1.37
N GLU A 53 13.93 -12.87 1.71
CA GLU A 53 14.33 -13.12 3.09
C GLU A 53 14.33 -11.82 3.91
N ASP A 54 13.97 -11.90 5.19
CA ASP A 54 13.85 -10.71 6.07
C ASP A 54 15.14 -9.87 6.13
N SER A 55 16.30 -10.51 5.98
CA SER A 55 17.63 -9.88 5.95
C SER A 55 17.87 -8.96 4.74
N GLU A 56 17.10 -9.12 3.66
CA GLU A 56 17.24 -8.38 2.41
C GLU A 56 16.13 -7.33 2.21
N ILE A 57 15.24 -7.14 3.19
CA ILE A 57 14.10 -6.23 3.09
C ILE A 57 14.58 -4.77 3.17
N SER A 58 14.85 -4.18 1.99
CA SER A 58 15.11 -2.76 1.80
C SER A 58 14.56 -2.29 0.46
N LEU A 59 14.03 -1.06 0.42
CA LEU A 59 13.52 -0.49 -0.84
C LEU A 59 14.63 -0.36 -1.89
N ASN A 60 15.86 -0.03 -1.48
CA ASN A 60 16.99 0.10 -2.40
C ASN A 60 17.34 -1.25 -3.04
N ILE A 61 17.43 -2.31 -2.23
CA ILE A 61 17.69 -3.68 -2.70
C ILE A 61 16.58 -4.14 -3.63
N LEU A 62 15.31 -3.87 -3.27
CA LEU A 62 14.16 -4.21 -4.10
C LEU A 62 14.20 -3.52 -5.47
N ILE A 63 14.57 -2.23 -5.52
CA ILE A 63 14.73 -1.48 -6.77
C ILE A 63 15.89 -2.04 -7.60
N GLU A 64 17.00 -2.39 -6.98
CA GLU A 64 18.19 -2.94 -7.65
C GLU A 64 17.93 -4.33 -8.23
N GLN A 65 17.29 -5.21 -7.47
CA GLN A 65 17.00 -6.59 -7.87
C GLN A 65 15.81 -6.67 -8.85
N GLN A 66 14.82 -5.78 -8.74
CA GLN A 66 13.61 -5.77 -9.57
C GLN A 66 13.33 -4.41 -10.26
N PRO A 67 14.27 -3.84 -11.02
CA PRO A 67 14.13 -2.50 -11.59
C PRO A 67 12.94 -2.36 -12.52
N ARG A 68 12.54 -3.45 -13.19
CA ARG A 68 11.38 -3.49 -14.08
C ARG A 68 10.07 -3.18 -13.35
N LEU A 69 9.92 -3.57 -12.07
CA LEU A 69 8.73 -3.25 -11.28
C LEU A 69 8.57 -1.75 -11.08
N PHE A 70 9.68 -1.02 -11.02
CA PHE A 70 9.69 0.41 -10.72
C PHE A 70 9.62 1.32 -11.95
N THR A 71 9.85 0.78 -13.16
CA THR A 71 9.76 1.58 -14.41
C THR A 71 8.41 2.25 -14.62
N SER A 72 7.32 1.62 -14.18
CA SER A 72 5.95 2.12 -14.29
C SER A 72 5.38 2.57 -12.94
N PHE A 73 6.21 2.72 -11.91
CA PHE A 73 5.74 3.04 -10.56
C PHE A 73 5.00 4.37 -10.51
N ASN A 74 5.59 5.44 -11.07
CA ASN A 74 4.97 6.77 -11.11
C ASN A 74 3.61 6.74 -11.85
N GLN A 75 3.50 5.95 -12.93
CA GLN A 75 2.23 5.79 -13.64
C GLN A 75 1.19 5.08 -12.77
N ARG A 76 1.58 4.01 -12.05
CA ARG A 76 0.68 3.30 -11.12
C ARG A 76 0.26 4.22 -9.97
N PHE A 77 1.19 4.95 -9.39
CA PHE A 77 0.96 5.98 -8.38
C PHE A 77 -0.14 6.95 -8.83
N LEU A 78 0.05 7.65 -9.96
CA LEU A 78 -0.94 8.61 -10.47
C LEU A 78 -2.29 7.96 -10.76
N SER A 79 -2.30 6.74 -11.31
CA SER A 79 -3.55 6.02 -11.62
C SER A 79 -4.32 5.57 -10.38
N LEU A 80 -3.63 5.31 -9.26
CA LEU A 80 -4.23 4.81 -8.02
C LEU A 80 -4.57 5.92 -7.03
N LEU A 81 -4.17 7.17 -7.29
CA LEU A 81 -4.55 8.31 -6.45
C LEU A 81 -6.07 8.43 -6.25
N PRO A 82 -6.94 8.35 -7.29
CA PRO A 82 -8.38 8.40 -7.08
C PRO A 82 -8.90 7.24 -6.22
N VAL A 83 -8.40 6.03 -6.46
CA VAL A 83 -8.78 4.82 -5.70
C VAL A 83 -8.38 4.98 -4.23
N MET A 84 -7.17 5.47 -3.96
CA MET A 84 -6.70 5.76 -2.60
C MET A 84 -7.61 6.77 -1.91
N ILE A 85 -7.86 7.92 -2.56
CA ILE A 85 -8.69 8.99 -1.99
C ILE A 85 -10.10 8.46 -1.69
N ASN A 86 -10.73 7.78 -2.64
CA ASN A 86 -12.06 7.23 -2.46
C ASN A 86 -12.10 6.19 -1.32
N SER A 87 -11.11 5.31 -1.24
CA SER A 87 -11.02 4.30 -0.17
C SER A 87 -10.91 4.94 1.22
N LEU A 88 -10.03 5.94 1.37
CA LEU A 88 -9.89 6.67 2.63
C LEU A 88 -11.16 7.44 2.97
N MET A 89 -11.84 8.03 1.98
CA MET A 89 -13.10 8.73 2.20
C MET A 89 -14.22 7.78 2.66
N ILE A 90 -14.33 6.58 2.07
CA ILE A 90 -15.27 5.53 2.50
C ILE A 90 -14.99 5.13 3.95
N LEU A 91 -13.72 4.88 4.29
CA LEU A 91 -13.31 4.50 5.65
C LEU A 91 -13.59 5.63 6.67
N LYS A 92 -13.36 6.89 6.29
CA LYS A 92 -13.66 8.05 7.14
C LYS A 92 -15.17 8.21 7.37
N GLN A 93 -15.97 8.13 6.30
CA GLN A 93 -17.44 8.26 6.38
C GLN A 93 -18.10 7.12 7.16
N SER A 94 -17.52 5.92 7.11
CA SER A 94 -17.97 4.76 7.91
C SER A 94 -17.45 4.78 9.35
N GLY A 95 -16.74 5.83 9.78
CA GLY A 95 -16.25 5.99 11.14
C GLY A 95 -15.15 5.00 11.52
N GLN A 96 -14.44 4.40 10.55
CA GLN A 96 -13.34 3.46 10.81
C GLN A 96 -12.02 4.18 11.06
N ILE A 97 -11.79 5.33 10.40
CA ILE A 97 -10.56 6.09 10.49
C ILE A 97 -10.80 7.58 10.76
N GLU A 98 -9.77 8.25 11.26
CA GLU A 98 -9.62 9.70 11.22
C GLU A 98 -8.57 10.10 10.19
N ILE A 99 -8.75 11.26 9.56
CA ILE A 99 -7.80 11.82 8.60
C ILE A 99 -7.48 13.24 9.03
N GLY A 100 -6.24 13.44 9.48
CA GLY A 100 -5.62 14.72 9.78
C GLY A 100 -4.28 14.86 9.06
N THR A 101 -3.23 15.22 9.79
CA THR A 101 -1.84 15.12 9.29
C THR A 101 -1.39 13.66 9.13
N HIS A 102 -2.00 12.79 9.93
CA HIS A 102 -1.86 11.34 9.87
C HIS A 102 -3.24 10.71 9.68
N ILE A 103 -3.24 9.47 9.21
CA ILE A 103 -4.39 8.60 9.15
C ILE A 103 -4.30 7.66 10.35
N GLU A 104 -5.37 7.58 11.13
CA GLU A 104 -5.43 6.83 12.38
C GLU A 104 -6.71 6.00 12.44
N ALA A 105 -6.63 4.81 13.04
CA ALA A 105 -7.79 3.99 13.30
C ALA A 105 -8.61 4.55 14.49
N ARG A 106 -9.94 4.68 14.35
CA ARG A 106 -10.80 5.14 15.46
C ARG A 106 -11.01 4.08 16.54
N ASN A 107 -11.01 2.80 16.15
CA ASN A 107 -11.25 1.65 17.01
C ASN A 107 -10.23 0.55 16.69
N SER A 108 -10.16 -0.50 17.52
CA SER A 108 -9.47 -1.72 17.12
C SER A 108 -10.11 -2.25 15.82
N ILE A 109 -9.36 -2.13 14.72
CA ILE A 109 -9.79 -2.63 13.42
C ILE A 109 -9.78 -4.15 13.51
N LEU A 110 -10.97 -4.73 13.71
CA LEU A 110 -11.19 -6.15 13.55
C LEU A 110 -11.70 -6.36 12.13
N LEU A 111 -10.78 -6.55 11.18
CA LEU A 111 -11.11 -7.40 10.05
C LEU A 111 -11.34 -8.78 10.67
N LYS A 112 -12.61 -9.15 10.83
CA LYS A 112 -12.95 -10.52 11.23
C LYS A 112 -12.27 -11.45 10.24
N ASP A 113 -11.91 -12.65 10.71
CA ASP A 113 -11.22 -13.74 10.00
C ASP A 113 -12.08 -14.34 8.87
N ASP A 114 -12.82 -13.47 8.18
CA ASP A 114 -13.63 -13.73 7.03
C ASP A 114 -12.65 -13.87 5.86
N ASN A 115 -12.80 -14.93 5.08
CA ASN A 115 -11.98 -15.21 3.91
C ASN A 115 -12.18 -14.10 2.85
N LEU A 116 -11.41 -13.01 2.95
CA LEU A 116 -11.40 -11.85 2.04
C LEU A 116 -10.79 -12.17 0.65
N GLY A 117 -10.51 -13.45 0.41
CA GLY A 117 -10.01 -13.98 -0.85
C GLY A 117 -8.49 -14.08 -0.93
N GLU A 118 -8.02 -15.04 -1.72
CA GLU A 118 -6.59 -15.39 -1.83
C GLU A 118 -5.69 -14.21 -2.23
N ARG A 119 -6.21 -13.30 -3.05
CA ARG A 119 -5.46 -12.11 -3.47
C ARG A 119 -5.19 -11.19 -2.30
N TYR A 120 -6.20 -10.89 -1.49
CA TYR A 120 -6.02 -10.07 -0.29
C TYR A 120 -5.07 -10.76 0.69
N THR A 121 -5.19 -12.08 0.92
CA THR A 121 -4.28 -12.83 1.81
C THR A 121 -2.81 -12.68 1.40
N LYS A 122 -2.51 -12.73 0.10
CA LYS A 122 -1.13 -12.50 -0.41
C LYS A 122 -0.67 -11.08 -0.15
N ILE A 123 -1.55 -10.10 -0.35
CA ILE A 123 -1.25 -8.69 -0.11
C ILE A 123 -1.00 -8.44 1.38
N GLU A 124 -1.85 -8.96 2.24
CA GLU A 124 -1.75 -8.82 3.70
C GLU A 124 -0.43 -9.37 4.23
N LYS A 125 0.04 -10.50 3.69
CA LYS A 125 1.35 -11.07 4.03
C LYS A 125 2.51 -10.12 3.68
N ALA A 126 2.39 -9.32 2.61
CA ALA A 126 3.42 -8.39 2.17
C ALA A 126 3.41 -7.05 2.93
N ILE A 127 2.32 -6.71 3.64
CA ILE A 127 2.16 -5.43 4.35
C ILE A 127 3.30 -5.17 5.36
N PRO A 128 3.67 -6.10 6.27
CA PRO A 128 4.72 -5.83 7.25
C PRO A 128 6.05 -5.45 6.61
N ALA A 129 6.45 -6.14 5.53
CA ALA A 129 7.69 -5.85 4.82
C ALA A 129 7.66 -4.46 4.16
N VAL A 130 6.54 -4.08 3.53
CA VAL A 130 6.37 -2.74 2.95
C VAL A 130 6.45 -1.65 4.02
N LEU A 131 5.77 -1.83 5.15
CA LEU A 131 5.82 -0.88 6.25
C LEU A 131 7.23 -0.76 6.83
N TYR A 132 7.92 -1.88 7.00
CA TYR A 132 9.31 -1.89 7.45
C TYR A 132 10.22 -1.12 6.47
N MET A 133 10.18 -1.43 5.17
CA MET A 133 10.98 -0.72 4.16
C MET A 133 10.72 0.79 4.15
N PHE A 134 9.46 1.20 4.30
CA PHE A 134 9.11 2.62 4.31
C PHE A 134 9.53 3.31 5.61
N SER A 135 9.53 2.60 6.74
CA SER A 135 9.98 3.16 8.02
C SER A 135 11.48 3.49 8.08
N LEU A 136 12.29 2.91 7.17
CA LEU A 136 13.73 3.15 7.08
C LEU A 136 14.09 4.45 6.35
N LEU A 137 13.12 5.15 5.77
CA LEU A 137 13.33 6.27 4.86
C LEU A 137 12.40 7.43 5.21
N SER A 138 12.86 8.66 4.99
CA SER A 138 11.98 9.83 5.02
C SER A 138 11.03 9.84 3.82
N ILE A 139 9.92 10.58 3.92
CA ILE A 139 8.99 10.78 2.79
C ILE A 139 9.73 11.33 1.57
N SER A 140 10.63 12.29 1.74
CA SER A 140 11.40 12.89 0.63
C SER A 140 12.26 11.83 -0.09
N GLU A 141 12.93 10.96 0.67
CA GLU A 141 13.72 9.86 0.12
C GLU A 141 12.84 8.84 -0.60
N LEU A 142 11.69 8.47 -0.03
CA LEU A 142 10.74 7.57 -0.67
C LEU A 142 10.28 8.10 -2.03
N TYR A 143 9.87 9.37 -2.09
CA TYR A 143 9.42 10.00 -3.33
C TYR A 143 10.55 10.08 -4.37
N SER A 144 11.78 10.40 -3.93
CA SER A 144 12.96 10.45 -4.80
C SER A 144 13.32 9.07 -5.36
N LEU A 145 13.43 8.04 -4.51
CA LEU A 145 13.78 6.68 -4.90
C LEU A 145 12.74 6.06 -5.85
N LEU A 146 11.46 6.30 -5.57
CA LEU A 146 10.35 5.83 -6.39
C LEU A 146 10.10 6.69 -7.63
N LYS A 147 10.91 7.75 -7.83
CA LYS A 147 10.86 8.68 -8.97
C LYS A 147 9.46 9.27 -9.17
N ILE A 148 8.81 9.66 -8.08
CA ILE A 148 7.50 10.29 -8.12
C ILE A 148 7.63 11.69 -8.72
N GLN A 149 6.77 12.00 -9.68
CA GLN A 149 6.68 13.32 -10.30
C GLN A 149 5.33 13.92 -9.91
N LEU A 150 5.38 14.98 -9.09
CA LEU A 150 4.21 15.76 -8.65
C LEU A 150 3.95 16.94 -9.58
#